data_AF-D7E910-F1
#
_entry.id   AF-D7E910-F1
#
_cell.length_a   1.000
_cell.length_b   1.000
_cell.length_c   1.000
_cell.angle_alpha   90.00
_cell.angle_beta   90.00
_cell.angle_gamma   90.00
#
_symmetry.space_group_name_H-M   'P 1'
#
loop_
_entity.id
_entity.type
_entity.pdbx_description
1 polymer ?
#
loop_
_entity_poly.entity_id
_entity_poly.type
_entity_poly.pdbx_seq_one_letter_code
_entity_poly.pdbx_strand_id
1 'polypeptide(L)'
;MDSIRSKIKQRLQKFVELDTSGLRSSVLSFFLKEKNVTVDDLYEAIKTKFNISRSSVASMVGYIHSKLGILRAYKESYKTHMVYTLKDEYVDLIKSILYSKYRSANLDT
;
A
#
# COMPACT_ATOMS: atom_id res chain seq x y z
N MET A 1 -13.28 22.86 -5.69
CA MET A 1 -11.96 22.21 -5.89
C MET A 1 -11.88 21.01 -4.98
N ASP A 2 -11.64 19.80 -5.51
CA ASP A 2 -11.44 18.63 -4.66
C ASP A 2 -10.17 18.80 -3.80
N SER A 3 -10.30 18.54 -2.50
CA SER A 3 -9.16 18.53 -1.59
C SER A 3 -8.12 17.50 -2.04
N ILE A 4 -6.85 17.72 -1.68
CA ILE A 4 -5.76 16.76 -1.93
C ILE A 4 -6.14 15.38 -1.38
N ARG A 5 -6.75 15.34 -0.18
CA ARG A 5 -7.24 14.12 0.46
C ARG A 5 -8.29 13.40 -0.39
N SER A 6 -9.27 14.12 -0.95
CA SER A 6 -10.30 13.54 -1.82
C SER A 6 -9.70 12.90 -3.08
N LYS A 7 -8.71 13.57 -3.70
CA LYS A 7 -7.98 13.03 -4.86
C LYS A 7 -7.16 11.80 -4.50
N ILE A 8 -6.58 11.73 -3.30
CA ILE A 8 -5.85 10.56 -2.81
C ILE A 8 -6.81 9.40 -2.54
N LYS A 9 -7.95 9.68 -1.90
CA LYS A 9 -9.03 8.70 -1.69
C LYS A 9 -9.46 8.06 -3.00
N GLN A 10 -9.75 8.86 -4.03
CA GLN A 10 -10.16 8.33 -5.34
C GLN A 10 -9.08 7.43 -5.97
N ARG A 11 -7.80 7.80 -5.87
CA ARG A 11 -6.69 6.99 -6.36
C ARG A 11 -6.54 5.67 -5.59
N LEU A 12 -6.69 5.72 -4.26
CA LEU A 12 -6.65 4.53 -3.41
C LEU A 12 -7.82 3.57 -3.68
N GLN A 13 -9.03 4.10 -3.85
CA GLN A 13 -10.21 3.28 -4.18
C GLN A 13 -9.98 2.54 -5.50
N LYS A 14 -9.59 3.25 -6.57
CA LYS A 14 -9.23 2.63 -7.85
C LYS A 14 -8.14 1.58 -7.73
N PHE A 15 -7.14 1.83 -6.90
CA PHE A 15 -6.08 0.85 -6.65
C PHE A 15 -6.63 -0.42 -6.00
N VAL A 16 -7.51 -0.31 -5.00
CA VAL A 16 -8.10 -1.45 -4.29
C VAL A 16 -9.20 -2.16 -5.11
N GLU A 17 -9.93 -1.45 -5.97
CA GLU A 17 -10.93 -2.03 -6.88
C GLU A 17 -10.30 -3.06 -7.84
N LEU A 18 -9.05 -2.83 -8.26
CA LEU A 18 -8.31 -3.76 -9.12
C LEU A 18 -7.72 -4.97 -8.35
N ASP A 19 -8.01 -5.10 -7.05
CA ASP A 19 -7.42 -6.12 -6.19
C ASP A 19 -8.22 -7.42 -6.15
N THR A 20 -8.07 -8.20 -7.21
CA THR A 20 -8.69 -9.52 -7.39
C THR A 20 -7.99 -10.62 -6.60
N SER A 21 -6.66 -10.55 -6.43
CA SER A 21 -5.88 -11.57 -5.72
C SER A 21 -5.70 -11.32 -4.22
N GLY A 22 -6.05 -10.11 -3.74
CA GLY A 22 -5.77 -9.68 -2.36
C GLY A 22 -4.33 -9.19 -2.15
N LEU A 23 -3.52 -9.11 -3.21
CA LEU A 23 -2.15 -8.61 -3.16
C LEU A 23 -2.10 -7.15 -2.71
N ARG A 24 -2.92 -6.28 -3.33
CA ARG A 24 -2.88 -4.84 -3.04
C ARG A 24 -3.35 -4.54 -1.63
N SER A 25 -4.41 -5.23 -1.18
CA SER A 25 -4.89 -5.13 0.19
C SER A 25 -3.85 -5.63 1.20
N SER A 26 -3.15 -6.73 0.89
CA SER A 26 -2.08 -7.24 1.76
C SER A 26 -0.92 -6.26 1.89
N VAL A 27 -0.54 -5.62 0.79
CA VAL A 27 0.50 -4.56 0.79
C VAL A 27 0.06 -3.36 1.64
N LEU A 28 -1.17 -2.87 1.47
CA LEU A 28 -1.69 -1.75 2.27
C LEU A 28 -1.78 -2.10 3.77
N SER A 29 -2.23 -3.32 4.10
CA SER A 29 -2.26 -3.82 5.47
C SER A 29 -0.86 -3.93 6.08
N PHE A 30 0.15 -4.29 5.30
CA PHE A 30 1.53 -4.31 5.76
C PHE A 30 2.04 -2.92 6.17
N PHE A 31 1.80 -1.91 5.32
CA PHE A 31 2.13 -0.50 5.64
C PHE A 31 1.33 0.10 6.81
N LEU A 32 0.15 -0.43 7.11
CA LEU A 32 -0.61 -0.03 8.31
C LEU A 32 -0.02 -0.62 9.59
N LYS A 33 0.65 -1.77 9.50
CA LYS A 33 1.20 -2.50 10.64
C LYS A 33 2.64 -2.06 10.95
N GLU A 34 3.46 -1.95 9.93
CA GLU A 34 4.88 -1.67 10.05
C GLU A 34 5.16 -0.18 9.81
N LYS A 35 5.90 0.46 10.72
CA LYS A 35 6.22 1.90 10.61
C LYS A 35 7.20 2.19 9.48
N ASN A 36 8.27 1.40 9.40
CA ASN A 36 9.36 1.54 8.44
C ASN A 36 9.41 0.28 7.58
N VAL A 37 9.33 0.45 6.27
CA VAL A 37 9.24 -0.66 5.32
C VAL A 37 10.22 -0.47 4.19
N THR A 38 11.06 -1.46 3.93
CA THR A 38 11.82 -1.55 2.67
C THR A 38 11.11 -2.44 1.66
N VAL A 39 11.57 -2.41 0.41
CA VAL A 39 11.09 -3.34 -0.63
C VAL A 39 11.38 -4.79 -0.25
N ASP A 40 12.52 -5.04 0.42
CA ASP A 40 12.90 -6.39 0.85
C ASP A 40 11.98 -6.90 1.94
N ASP A 41 11.69 -6.09 2.96
CA ASP A 41 10.78 -6.47 4.05
C ASP A 41 9.41 -6.87 3.51
N LEU A 42 8.88 -6.04 2.59
CA LEU A 42 7.58 -6.31 1.98
C LEU A 42 7.61 -7.55 1.09
N TYR A 43 8.67 -7.73 0.30
CA TYR A 43 8.81 -8.90 -0.57
C TYR A 43 8.85 -10.20 0.26
N GLU A 44 9.68 -10.24 1.30
CA GLU A 44 9.80 -11.39 2.19
C GLU A 44 8.47 -11.72 2.89
N ALA A 45 7.71 -10.70 3.29
CA ALA A 45 6.42 -10.88 3.95
C ALA A 45 5.32 -11.47 3.05
N ILE A 46 5.40 -11.29 1.73
CA ILE A 46 4.29 -11.64 0.83
C ILE A 46 4.64 -12.69 -0.23
N LYS A 47 5.93 -12.97 -0.47
CA LYS A 47 6.39 -13.92 -1.52
C LYS A 47 5.87 -15.35 -1.36
N THR A 48 5.57 -15.78 -0.14
CA THR A 48 5.04 -17.14 0.11
C THR A 48 3.57 -17.26 -0.22
N LYS A 49 2.83 -16.14 -0.16
CA LYS A 49 1.39 -16.09 -0.45
C LYS A 49 1.08 -15.74 -1.90
N PHE A 50 1.98 -15.00 -2.54
CA PHE A 50 1.80 -14.54 -3.92
C PHE A 50 3.00 -14.94 -4.78
N ASN A 51 2.74 -15.48 -5.97
CA ASN A 51 3.77 -15.70 -6.98
C ASN A 51 4.18 -14.37 -7.61
N ILE A 52 5.01 -13.59 -6.90
CA ILE A 52 5.45 -12.25 -7.29
C ILE A 52 6.96 -12.16 -7.22
N SER A 53 7.57 -11.35 -8.09
CA SER A 53 9.00 -11.06 -8.04
C SER A 53 9.28 -9.82 -7.18
N ARG A 54 10.52 -9.72 -6.68
CA ARG A 54 11.00 -8.52 -5.97
C ARG A 54 10.85 -7.24 -6.79
N SER A 55 11.10 -7.29 -8.11
CA SER A 55 10.98 -6.13 -8.99
C SER A 55 9.53 -5.67 -9.16
N SER A 56 8.58 -6.61 -9.20
CA SER A 56 7.15 -6.29 -9.16
C SER A 56 6.75 -5.63 -7.84
N VAL A 57 7.27 -6.10 -6.70
CA VAL A 57 7.07 -5.43 -5.40
C VAL A 57 7.63 -4.01 -5.40
N ALA A 58 8.88 -3.83 -5.88
CA ALA A 58 9.50 -2.52 -6.00
C ALA A 58 8.65 -1.56 -6.86
N SER A 59 8.12 -2.06 -7.98
CA SER A 59 7.24 -1.28 -8.87
C SER A 59 5.94 -0.88 -8.18
N MET A 60 5.36 -1.78 -7.37
CA MET A 60 4.16 -1.50 -6.60
C MET A 60 4.40 -0.45 -5.51
N VAL A 61 5.50 -0.57 -4.76
CA VAL A 61 5.89 0.43 -3.75
C VAL A 61 6.14 1.78 -4.41
N GLY A 62 6.84 1.81 -5.56
CA GLY A 62 7.05 3.02 -6.34
C GLY A 62 5.74 3.66 -6.81
N TYR A 63 4.77 2.87 -7.26
CA TYR A 63 3.44 3.36 -7.63
C TYR A 63 2.70 3.95 -6.43
N ILE A 64 2.71 3.28 -5.28
CA ILE A 64 2.06 3.76 -4.05
C ILE A 64 2.71 5.08 -3.59
N HIS A 65 4.03 5.15 -3.59
CA HIS A 65 4.76 6.36 -3.23
C HIS A 65 4.49 7.52 -4.21
N SER A 66 4.74 7.32 -5.51
CA SER A 66 4.75 8.40 -6.49
C SER A 66 3.36 8.74 -7.04
N LYS A 67 2.48 7.75 -7.23
CA LYS A 67 1.16 7.95 -7.84
C LYS A 67 0.05 8.09 -6.81
N LEU A 68 0.00 7.24 -5.79
CA LEU A 68 -0.99 7.39 -4.72
C LEU A 68 -0.61 8.54 -3.77
N GLY A 69 0.68 8.72 -3.50
CA GLY A 69 1.19 9.85 -2.71
C GLY A 69 1.05 9.66 -1.20
N ILE A 70 0.82 8.41 -0.75
CA ILE A 70 0.52 8.10 0.65
C ILE A 70 1.75 7.72 1.48
N LEU A 71 2.88 7.45 0.83
CA LEU A 71 4.13 7.13 1.50
C LEU A 71 5.05 8.36 1.53
N ARG A 72 5.92 8.42 2.54
CA ARG A 72 7.18 9.18 2.49
C ARG A 72 8.31 8.18 2.22
N ALA A 73 9.33 8.62 1.51
CA ALA A 73 10.52 7.82 1.27
C ALA A 73 11.74 8.58 1.80
N TYR A 74 12.61 7.89 2.52
CA TYR A 74 13.86 8.45 3.01
C TYR A 74 14.96 7.39 3.01
N LYS A 75 16.21 7.86 3.04
CA LYS A 75 17.37 7.01 3.27
C LYS A 75 17.92 7.35 4.65
N GLU A 76 18.15 6.33 5.48
CA GLU A 76 18.86 6.51 6.76
C GLU A 76 20.32 6.91 6.54
N SER A 77 20.95 6.36 5.50
CA SER A 77 22.25 6.80 5.01
C SER A 77 22.37 6.58 3.50
N TYR A 78 23.41 7.14 2.87
CA TYR A 78 23.67 6.90 1.44
C TYR A 78 23.86 5.42 1.08
N LYS A 79 24.28 4.59 2.04
CA LYS A 79 24.57 3.16 1.85
C LYS A 79 23.39 2.24 2.18
N THR A 80 22.29 2.76 2.71
CA THR A 80 21.12 1.94 3.10
C THR A 80 20.06 1.89 2.01
N HIS A 81 19.23 0.86 2.07
CA HIS A 81 18.02 0.76 1.27
C HIS A 81 17.07 1.94 1.51
N MET A 82 16.23 2.23 0.52
CA MET A 82 15.16 3.22 0.67
C MET A 82 14.12 2.69 1.66
N VAL A 83 13.81 3.51 2.66
CA VAL A 83 12.78 3.21 3.65
C VAL A 83 11.52 4.00 3.31
N TYR A 84 10.38 3.33 3.36
CA TYR A 84 9.07 3.90 3.12
C TYR A 84 8.24 3.89 4.41
N THR A 85 7.61 5.02 4.70
CA THR A 85 6.71 5.20 5.86
C THR A 85 5.35 5.66 5.38
N LEU A 86 4.28 5.13 5.98
CA LEU A 86 2.94 5.61 5.73
C LEU A 86 2.76 7.00 6.35
N LYS A 87 2.15 7.93 5.62
CA LYS A 87 1.77 9.23 6.19
C LYS A 87 0.56 9.05 7.08
N ASP A 88 0.68 9.47 8.35
CA ASP A 88 -0.35 9.31 9.38
C ASP A 88 -1.73 9.83 8.96
N GLU A 89 -1.75 10.96 8.23
CA GLU A 89 -2.98 11.55 7.71
C GLU A 89 -3.82 10.59 6.86
N TYR A 90 -3.23 9.57 6.22
CA TYR A 90 -3.95 8.62 5.38
C TYR A 90 -4.27 7.28 6.06
N VAL A 91 -3.88 7.06 7.32
CA VAL A 91 -4.11 5.80 8.04
C VAL A 91 -5.60 5.44 8.09
N ASP A 92 -6.44 6.36 8.58
CA ASP A 92 -7.88 6.09 8.72
C ASP A 92 -8.58 5.88 7.37
N LEU A 93 -8.09 6.57 6.35
CA LEU A 93 -8.60 6.45 4.99
C LEU A 93 -8.36 5.03 4.44
N ILE A 94 -7.14 4.51 4.61
CA ILE A 94 -6.79 3.16 4.15
C ILE A 94 -7.59 2.12 4.94
N LYS A 95 -7.68 2.24 6.27
CA LYS A 95 -8.48 1.35 7.11
C LYS A 95 -9.94 1.30 6.66
N SER A 96 -10.55 2.45 6.40
CA SER A 96 -11.93 2.54 5.93
C SER A 96 -12.14 1.86 4.57
N ILE A 97 -11.23 2.07 3.61
CA ILE A 97 -11.31 1.46 2.28
C ILE A 97 -11.16 -0.06 2.36
N LEU A 98 -10.19 -0.56 3.14
CA LEU A 98 -9.98 -1.99 3.33
C LEU A 98 -11.18 -2.65 4.02
N TYR A 99 -11.72 -2.02 5.08
CA TYR A 99 -12.92 -2.50 5.75
C TYR A 99 -14.11 -2.61 4.79
N SER A 100 -14.34 -1.58 3.97
CA SER A 100 -15.39 -1.60 2.96
C SER A 100 -15.20 -2.76 1.97
N LYS A 101 -13.98 -3.00 1.48
CA LYS A 101 -13.67 -4.12 0.57
C LYS A 101 -14.00 -5.47 1.20
N TYR A 102 -13.56 -5.69 2.44
CA TYR A 102 -13.84 -6.95 3.14
C TYR A 102 -15.34 -7.14 3.37
N ARG A 103 -16.08 -6.07 3.71
CA ARG A 103 -17.53 -6.17 3.90
C ARG A 103 -18.25 -6.57 2.61
N SER A 104 -17.90 -5.98 1.46
CA SER A 104 -18.46 -6.36 0.16
C SER A 104 -18.16 -7.82 -0.19
N ALA A 105 -16.93 -8.28 0.04
CA ALA A 105 -16.56 -9.67 -0.24
C ALA A 105 -17.30 -10.72 0.61
N ASN A 106 -17.86 -10.33 1.77
CA ASN A 106 -18.62 -11.21 2.66
C ASN A 106 -20.15 -11.08 2.52
N LEU A 107 -20.64 -10.22 1.62
CA LEU A 107 -22.08 -10.07 1.33
C LEU A 107 -22.49 -10.79 0.03
N ASP A 108 -21.51 -11.25 -0.76
CA ASP A 108 -21.70 -12.02 -1.99
C ASP A 108 -21.58 -13.56 -1.75
N THR A 109 -21.71 -14.02 -0.50
CA THR A 109 -21.76 -15.44 -0.10
C THR A 109 -23.04 -15.72 0.67
#